data_AF-A0A5E4IX55-F1
#
_entry.id   AF-A0A5E4IX55-F1
#
_cell.length_a   1.000
_cell.length_b   1.000
_cell.length_c   1.000
_cell.angle_alpha   90.00
_cell.angle_beta   90.00
_cell.angle_gamma   90.00
#
_symmetry.space_group_name_H-M   'P 1'
#
loop_
_entity.id
_entity.type
_entity.pdbx_description
1 polymer ?
#
loop_
_entity_poly.entity_id
_entity_poly.type
_entity_poly.pdbx_seq_one_letter_code
_entity_poly.pdbx_strand_id
1 'polypeptide(L)'
;MPLTCTFTAFGRRRVWPRFGTGIRASKFQLYNTPCQGTGADLIKLVMCEIYKRLDSEEAKIIGSIHNEILLEVPEDKAEEYAKMLCEVMNSIGSELLIQCRLHQKQR
;
A
#
# COMPACT_ATOMS: atom_id res chain seq x y z
N MET A 1 -3.11 27.01 -15.77
CA MET A 1 -2.52 27.11 -14.40
C MET A 1 -1.98 25.76 -13.99
N PRO A 2 -0.75 25.65 -13.45
CA PRO A 2 -0.19 24.36 -13.06
C PRO A 2 -0.95 23.76 -11.87
N LEU A 3 -1.41 22.53 -12.02
CA LEU A 3 -2.03 21.75 -10.94
C LEU A 3 -0.95 21.38 -9.92
N THR A 4 -1.20 21.64 -8.64
CA THR A 4 -0.34 21.11 -7.57
C THR A 4 -0.74 19.69 -7.27
N CYS A 5 0.22 18.77 -7.30
CA CYS A 5 -0.02 17.35 -7.10
C CYS A 5 1.09 16.73 -6.25
N THR A 6 0.74 15.65 -5.58
CA THR A 6 1.66 14.77 -4.85
C THR A 6 1.50 13.35 -5.39
N PHE A 7 2.57 12.56 -5.36
CA PHE A 7 2.59 11.21 -5.89
C PHE A 7 3.03 10.22 -4.82
N THR A 8 2.48 9.01 -4.85
CA THR A 8 3.01 7.88 -4.07
C THR A 8 4.26 7.31 -4.76
N ALA A 9 5.00 6.43 -4.09
CA ALA A 9 6.16 5.77 -4.70
C ALA A 9 5.78 4.94 -5.95
N PHE A 10 4.55 4.41 -5.98
CA PHE A 10 3.99 3.68 -7.12
C PHE A 10 3.34 4.59 -8.18
N GLY A 11 3.50 5.91 -8.07
CA GLY A 11 3.05 6.87 -9.08
C GLY A 11 1.57 7.28 -8.99
N ARG A 12 0.81 6.83 -7.98
CA ARG A 12 -0.58 7.26 -7.81
C ARG A 12 -0.63 8.75 -7.45
N ARG A 13 -1.39 9.51 -8.23
CA ARG A 13 -1.49 10.97 -8.11
C ARG A 13 -2.63 11.39 -7.20
N ARG A 14 -2.35 12.33 -6.28
CA ARG A 14 -3.37 13.16 -5.62
C ARG A 14 -3.28 14.58 -6.14
N VAL A 15 -4.40 15.10 -6.63
CA VAL A 15 -4.51 16.50 -7.06
C VAL A 15 -4.96 17.36 -5.88
N TRP A 16 -4.29 18.49 -5.68
CA TRP A 16 -4.64 19.47 -4.66
C TRP A 16 -5.31 20.66 -5.34
N PRO A 17 -6.67 20.73 -5.31
CA PRO A 17 -7.38 21.80 -5.98
C PRO A 17 -7.02 23.15 -5.35
N ARG A 18 -6.86 24.16 -6.22
CA ARG A 18 -6.72 25.56 -5.80
C ARG A 18 -8.10 26.20 -5.75
N PHE A 19 -8.35 26.96 -4.70
CA PHE A 19 -9.53 27.80 -4.58
C PHE A 19 -9.04 29.24 -4.34
N GLY A 20 -9.36 30.15 -5.26
CA GLY A 20 -8.78 31.50 -5.26
C GLY A 20 -7.26 31.48 -5.49
N THR A 21 -6.49 32.18 -4.67
CA THR A 21 -5.04 32.36 -4.85
C THR A 21 -4.19 31.20 -4.31
N GLY A 22 -4.76 30.26 -3.55
CA GLY A 22 -4.01 29.28 -2.78
C GLY A 22 -4.51 27.83 -2.87
N ILE A 23 -3.67 26.91 -2.40
CA ILE A 23 -3.99 25.50 -2.17
C ILE A 23 -4.52 25.39 -0.74
N ARG A 24 -5.67 24.71 -0.53
CA ARG A 24 -6.25 24.52 0.83
C ARG A 24 -5.48 23.52 1.72
N ALA A 25 -4.58 22.73 1.13
CA ALA A 25 -3.81 21.73 1.85
C ALA A 25 -2.72 22.36 2.72
N SER A 26 -2.61 21.90 3.96
CA SER A 26 -1.48 22.27 4.81
C SER A 26 -0.18 21.65 4.29
N LYS A 27 0.96 22.26 4.63
CA LYS A 27 2.28 21.68 4.32
C LYS A 27 2.39 20.24 4.85
N PHE A 28 1.88 19.98 6.05
CA PHE A 28 1.85 18.63 6.63
C PHE A 28 1.06 17.63 5.79
N GLN A 29 -0.09 18.03 5.24
CA GLN A 29 -0.87 17.16 4.35
C GLN A 29 -0.11 16.85 3.05
N LEU A 30 0.60 17.83 2.49
CA LEU A 30 1.43 17.64 1.30
C LEU A 30 2.58 16.66 1.56
N TYR A 31 3.22 16.71 2.72
CA TYR A 31 4.30 15.78 3.09
C TYR A 31 3.78 14.38 3.47
N ASN A 32 2.65 14.30 4.19
CA ASN A 32 2.12 13.02 4.68
C ASN A 32 1.44 12.19 3.58
N THR A 33 0.81 12.84 2.59
CA THR A 33 0.05 12.13 1.56
C THR A 33 0.89 11.13 0.76
N PRO A 34 2.09 11.47 0.25
CA PRO A 34 2.96 10.49 -0.40
C PRO A 34 3.23 9.25 0.45
N CYS A 35 3.54 9.44 1.73
CA CYS A 35 3.87 8.35 2.65
C CYS A 35 2.66 7.46 2.93
N GLN A 36 1.55 8.05 3.39
CA GLN A 36 0.31 7.32 3.68
C GLN A 36 -0.25 6.65 2.42
N GLY A 37 -0.20 7.36 1.29
CA GLY A 37 -0.64 6.82 0.01
C GLY A 37 0.19 5.62 -0.42
N THR A 38 1.51 5.67 -0.24
CA THR A 38 2.40 4.53 -0.54
C THR A 38 2.08 3.32 0.34
N GLY A 39 1.85 3.53 1.64
CA GLY A 39 1.40 2.45 2.52
C GLY A 39 0.06 1.83 2.08
N ALA A 40 -0.89 2.66 1.66
CA ALA A 40 -2.17 2.22 1.13
C ALA A 40 -2.05 1.49 -0.23
N ASP A 41 -1.04 1.80 -1.04
CA ASP A 41 -0.76 1.06 -2.28
C ASP A 41 -0.17 -0.31 -1.96
N LEU A 42 0.78 -0.36 -1.02
CA LEU A 42 1.45 -1.59 -0.61
C LEU A 42 0.47 -2.61 -0.03
N ILE A 43 -0.40 -2.20 0.91
CA ILE A 43 -1.39 -3.12 1.49
C ILE A 43 -2.34 -3.67 0.42
N LYS A 44 -2.72 -2.85 -0.58
CA LYS A 44 -3.56 -3.30 -1.69
C LYS A 44 -2.86 -4.28 -2.60
N LEU A 45 -1.58 -4.07 -2.90
CA LEU A 45 -0.78 -5.02 -3.67
C LEU A 45 -0.68 -6.36 -2.95
N VAL A 46 -0.41 -6.33 -1.64
CA VAL A 46 -0.40 -7.53 -0.78
C VAL A 46 -1.74 -8.24 -0.81
N MET A 47 -2.86 -7.53 -0.61
CA MET A 47 -4.20 -8.10 -0.67
C MET A 47 -4.50 -8.72 -2.04
N CYS A 48 -4.16 -8.04 -3.14
CA CYS A 48 -4.35 -8.59 -4.48
C CYS A 48 -3.55 -9.87 -4.71
N GLU A 49 -2.32 -9.96 -4.18
CA GLU A 49 -1.48 -11.14 -4.36
C GLU A 49 -1.94 -12.31 -3.48
N ILE A 50 -2.33 -12.05 -2.23
CA ILE A 50 -2.96 -13.05 -1.35
C ILE A 50 -4.25 -13.57 -1.99
N TYR A 51 -5.09 -12.68 -2.50
CA TYR A 51 -6.38 -13.07 -3.11
C TYR A 51 -6.22 -14.06 -4.27
N LYS A 52 -5.11 -14.01 -5.03
CA LYS A 52 -4.81 -14.99 -6.08
C LYS A 52 -4.33 -16.34 -5.55
N ARG A 53 -3.75 -16.38 -4.35
CA ARG A 53 -3.15 -17.56 -3.74
C ARG A 53 -4.08 -18.26 -2.74
N LEU A 54 -5.10 -17.56 -2.25
CA LEU A 54 -6.11 -18.12 -1.36
C LEU A 54 -6.96 -19.14 -2.11
N ASP A 55 -7.22 -20.27 -1.47
CA ASP A 55 -8.34 -21.14 -1.84
C ASP A 55 -9.63 -20.54 -1.25
N SER A 56 -10.55 -20.13 -2.11
CA SER A 56 -11.82 -19.51 -1.69
C SER A 56 -12.77 -20.44 -0.95
N GLU A 57 -12.59 -21.77 -1.07
CA GLU A 57 -13.39 -22.75 -0.32
C GLU A 57 -12.91 -22.87 1.13
N GLU A 58 -11.63 -22.58 1.38
CA GLU A 58 -11.00 -22.77 2.69
C GLU A 58 -10.77 -21.46 3.43
N ALA A 59 -10.41 -20.40 2.73
CA ALA A 59 -9.85 -19.19 3.31
C ALA A 59 -10.47 -17.92 2.73
N LYS A 60 -10.65 -16.91 3.59
CA LYS A 60 -11.25 -15.63 3.20
C LYS A 60 -10.52 -14.45 3.83
N ILE A 61 -10.36 -13.38 3.06
CA ILE A 61 -9.98 -12.07 3.60
C ILE A 61 -11.23 -11.46 4.25
N ILE A 62 -11.24 -11.34 5.57
CA ILE A 62 -12.35 -10.71 6.30
C ILE A 62 -12.20 -9.19 6.33
N GLY A 63 -10.96 -8.68 6.37
CA GLY A 63 -10.73 -7.25 6.32
C GLY A 63 -9.26 -6.84 6.42
N SER A 64 -9.03 -5.54 6.27
CA SER A 64 -7.73 -4.92 6.51
C SER A 64 -7.88 -3.71 7.43
N ILE A 65 -7.07 -3.62 8.47
CA ILE A 65 -7.04 -2.49 9.39
C ILE A 65 -5.65 -1.84 9.27
N HIS A 66 -5.59 -0.68 8.63
CA HIS A 66 -4.34 0.02 8.35
C HIS A 66 -3.28 -0.85 7.63
N ASN A 67 -2.36 -1.44 8.38
CA ASN A 67 -1.24 -2.27 7.93
C ASN A 67 -1.43 -3.76 8.26
N GLU A 68 -2.61 -4.15 8.73
CA GLU A 68 -2.95 -5.52 9.10
C GLU A 68 -3.95 -6.11 8.10
N ILE A 69 -3.82 -7.40 7.83
CA ILE A 69 -4.76 -8.19 7.03
C ILE A 69 -5.26 -9.33 7.92
N LEU A 70 -6.57 -9.44 8.04
CA LEU A 70 -7.22 -10.49 8.79
C LEU A 70 -7.75 -11.55 7.82
N LEU A 71 -7.32 -12.79 8.02
CA LEU A 71 -7.74 -13.97 7.28
C LEU A 71 -8.54 -14.89 8.20
N GLU A 72 -9.66 -15.39 7.69
CA GLU A 72 -10.39 -16.50 8.28
C GLU A 72 -9.98 -17.78 7.54
N VAL A 73 -9.46 -18.77 8.28
CA VAL A 73 -8.88 -20.01 7.75
C VAL A 73 -9.17 -21.18 8.70
N PRO A 74 -9.14 -22.44 8.22
CA PRO A 74 -9.25 -23.63 9.07
C PRO A 74 -8.06 -23.70 10.04
N GLU A 75 -8.31 -24.15 11.27
CA GLU A 75 -7.31 -24.16 12.34
C GLU A 75 -6.07 -25.00 11.99
N ASP A 76 -6.26 -26.13 11.32
CA ASP A 76 -5.21 -27.04 10.87
C ASP A 76 -4.31 -26.45 9.77
N LYS A 77 -4.78 -25.40 9.08
CA LYS A 77 -4.06 -24.69 8.02
C LYS A 77 -3.57 -23.30 8.42
N ALA A 78 -3.87 -22.85 9.64
CA ALA A 78 -3.58 -21.49 10.08
C ALA A 78 -2.09 -21.11 9.93
N GLU A 79 -1.19 -22.02 10.30
CA GLU A 79 0.27 -21.82 10.20
C GLU A 79 0.75 -21.73 8.75
N GLU A 80 0.15 -22.50 7.83
CA GLU A 80 0.47 -22.47 6.41
C GLU A 80 0.07 -21.12 5.78
N TYR A 81 -1.17 -20.70 6.00
CA TYR A 81 -1.66 -19.41 5.50
C TYR A 81 -0.93 -18.22 6.12
N ALA A 82 -0.53 -18.32 7.39
CA ALA A 82 0.28 -17.30 8.06
C ALA A 82 1.67 -17.14 7.41
N LYS A 83 2.33 -18.25 7.06
CA LYS A 83 3.61 -18.23 6.33
C LYS A 83 3.46 -17.63 4.95
N MET A 84 2.45 -18.05 4.19
CA MET A 84 2.15 -17.49 2.87
C MET A 84 1.91 -15.98 2.94
N LEU A 85 1.12 -15.51 3.91
CA LEU A 85 0.89 -14.08 4.15
C LEU A 85 2.20 -13.33 4.42
N CYS A 86 3.04 -13.87 5.31
CA CYS A 86 4.34 -13.29 5.65
C CYS A 86 5.28 -13.20 4.43
N GLU A 87 5.35 -14.26 3.63
CA GLU A 87 6.14 -14.30 2.41
C GLU A 87 5.70 -13.25 1.39
N VAL A 88 4.39 -13.15 1.14
CA VAL A 88 3.82 -12.16 0.21
C VAL A 88 4.11 -10.73 0.70
N MET A 89 3.90 -10.46 1.99
CA MET A 89 4.19 -9.14 2.58
C MET A 89 5.67 -8.77 2.45
N ASN A 90 6.58 -9.68 2.77
CA ASN A 90 8.02 -9.44 2.70
C ASN A 90 8.51 -9.26 1.27
N SER A 91 7.97 -10.04 0.32
CA SER A 91 8.34 -9.93 -1.10
C SER A 91 7.99 -8.54 -1.67
N ILE A 92 6.73 -8.11 -1.51
CA ILE A 92 6.25 -6.82 -2.01
C ILE A 92 6.93 -5.65 -1.28
N GLY A 93 7.11 -5.77 0.03
CA GLY A 93 7.84 -4.77 0.82
C GLY A 93 9.29 -4.60 0.37
N SER A 94 9.98 -5.70 0.09
CA SER A 94 11.36 -5.68 -0.40
C SER A 94 11.49 -4.99 -1.76
N GLU A 95 10.54 -5.24 -2.67
CA GLU A 95 10.51 -4.58 -3.98
C GLU A 95 10.40 -3.06 -3.85
N LEU A 96 9.52 -2.56 -2.97
CA LEU A 96 9.39 -1.13 -2.71
C LEU A 96 10.68 -0.53 -2.14
N LEU A 97 11.35 -1.23 -1.20
CA LEU A 97 12.61 -0.75 -0.62
C LEU A 97 13.72 -0.61 -1.68
N ILE A 98 13.78 -1.55 -2.63
CA ILE A 98 14.70 -1.49 -3.77
C ILE A 98 14.38 -0.28 -4.64
N GLN A 99 13.10 -0.08 -5.00
CA GLN A 99 12.68 1.07 -5.81
C GLN A 99 13.02 2.41 -5.13
N CYS A 100 12.76 2.55 -3.83
CA CYS A 100 13.11 3.76 -3.07
C CYS A 100 14.62 4.01 -3.08
N ARG A 101 15.44 2.97 -2.92
CA ARG A 101 16.90 3.08 -2.96
C ARG A 101 17.42 3.51 -4.34
N LEU A 102 16.85 2.99 -5.42
CA LEU A 102 17.23 3.37 -6.78
C LEU A 102 16.90 4.84 -7.07
N HIS A 103 15.72 5.32 -6.66
CA HIS A 103 15.34 6.72 -6.82
C HIS A 103 16.23 7.68 -6.01
N GLN A 104 16.73 7.26 -4.85
CA GLN A 104 17.67 8.08 -4.06
C GLN A 104 19.06 8.20 -4.69
N LYS A 105 19.53 7.18 -5.43
CA LYS A 105 20.83 7.22 -6.11
C LYS A 105 20.83 8.06 -7.40
N GLN A 106 19.66 8.39 -7.94
CA GLN A 106 19.49 9.20 -9.16
C GLN A 106 19.31 10.69 -8.87
N ARG A 107 19.43 11.10 -7.61
CA ARG A 107 19.38 12.50 -7.15
C ARG A 107 20.71 12.89 -6.53
#